data_AF-A0A9J5W5B2-F1
#
_entry.id   AF-A0A9J5W5B2-F1
#
_cell.length_a   1.000
_cell.length_b   1.000
_cell.length_c   1.000
_cell.angle_alpha   90.00
_cell.angle_beta   90.00
_cell.angle_gamma   90.00
#
_symmetry.space_group_name_H-M   'P 1'
#
loop_
_entity.id
_entity.type
_entity.pdbx_description
1 polymer ?
#
loop_
_entity_poly.entity_id
_entity_poly.type
_entity_poly.pdbx_seq_one_letter_code
_entity_poly.pdbx_strand_id
1 'polypeptide(L)'
;MMKNKHKVEEHIRWKINSGSCSIWWDDWLGDGALAKHTTHISSLNNSKVSHFLVPLLLIPQILNTNFQYQEGLEDSAIWKPNEQGSFSCASARDIFTRKIKMSPIL
;
A
#
# COMPACT_ATOMS: atom_id res chain seq x y z
N MET A 1 -5.33 10.52 -17.90
CA MET A 1 -5.41 9.72 -16.66
C MET A 1 -4.38 8.60 -16.74
N MET A 2 -3.45 8.51 -15.79
CA MET A 2 -2.23 7.68 -15.89
C MET A 2 -2.56 6.19 -16.07
N LYS A 3 -2.32 5.65 -17.27
CA LYS A 3 -2.47 4.21 -17.61
C LYS A 3 -1.63 3.28 -16.72
N ASN A 4 -0.68 3.83 -15.96
CA ASN A 4 0.27 3.10 -15.11
C ASN A 4 0.04 3.31 -13.61
N LYS A 5 -1.08 3.94 -13.19
CA LYS A 5 -1.36 4.24 -11.78
C LYS A 5 -1.26 2.99 -10.88
N HIS A 6 -1.92 1.90 -11.27
CA HIS A 6 -1.86 0.62 -10.55
C HIS A 6 -0.42 0.07 -10.38
N LYS A 7 0.42 0.18 -11.43
CA LYS A 7 1.82 -0.27 -11.40
C LYS A 7 2.68 0.57 -10.46
N VAL A 8 2.36 1.84 -10.32
CA VAL A 8 3.02 2.75 -9.38
C VAL A 8 2.57 2.42 -7.96
N GLU A 9 1.28 2.22 -7.74
CA GLU A 9 0.71 1.94 -6.41
C GLU A 9 1.27 0.68 -5.74
N GLU A 10 1.60 -0.38 -6.49
CA GLU A 10 2.29 -1.58 -5.97
C GLU A 10 3.62 -1.27 -5.25
N HIS A 11 4.25 -0.14 -5.61
CA HIS A 11 5.53 0.30 -5.07
C HIS A 11 5.38 1.32 -3.93
N ILE A 12 4.16 1.58 -3.48
CA ILE A 12 3.87 2.39 -2.30
C ILE A 12 3.62 1.45 -1.12
N ARG A 13 4.31 1.68 0.00
CA ARG A 13 3.99 1.09 1.30
C ARG A 13 3.39 2.19 2.18
N TRP A 14 2.26 1.93 2.81
CA TRP A 14 1.72 2.85 3.79
C TRP A 14 2.34 2.61 5.16
N LYS A 15 2.79 3.69 5.80
CA LYS A 15 3.12 3.71 7.23
C LYS A 15 1.87 4.16 7.97
N ILE A 16 1.33 3.25 8.76
CA ILE A 16 0.12 3.45 9.53
C ILE A 16 0.48 4.03 10.89
N ASN A 17 -0.03 5.24 11.15
CA ASN A 17 0.14 5.97 12.40
C ASN A 17 -1.19 6.03 13.15
N SER A 18 -2.24 6.56 12.51
CA SER A 18 -3.59 6.70 13.09
C SER A 18 -4.64 5.85 12.38
N GLY A 19 -4.28 5.17 11.29
CA GLY A 19 -5.22 4.33 10.51
C GLY A 19 -6.19 5.16 9.66
N SER A 20 -5.84 6.41 9.37
CA SER A 20 -6.63 7.34 8.58
C SER A 20 -6.62 7.05 7.07
N CYS A 21 -5.67 6.25 6.58
CA CYS A 21 -5.56 5.89 5.18
C CYS A 21 -6.66 4.91 4.75
N SER A 22 -6.87 4.84 3.44
CA SER A 22 -7.91 4.00 2.86
C SER A 22 -7.43 2.56 2.70
N ILE A 23 -8.27 1.62 3.13
CA ILE A 23 -8.03 0.17 2.95
C ILE A 23 -7.94 -0.26 1.48
N TRP A 24 -8.39 0.58 0.54
CA TRP A 24 -8.33 0.32 -0.90
C TRP A 24 -6.93 0.48 -1.49
N TRP A 25 -6.07 1.22 -0.80
CA TRP A 25 -4.70 1.51 -1.26
C TRP A 25 -3.64 1.10 -0.23
N ASP A 26 -4.06 0.71 0.96
CA ASP A 26 -3.18 0.31 2.04
C ASP A 26 -2.52 -1.05 1.78
N ASP A 27 -1.20 -1.10 1.89
CA ASP A 27 -0.38 -2.31 1.75
C ASP A 27 0.32 -2.64 3.09
N TRP A 28 -0.38 -2.48 4.23
CA TRP A 28 0.28 -2.59 5.53
C TRP A 28 0.85 -4.00 5.81
N LEU A 29 0.32 -5.05 5.18
CA LEU A 29 0.78 -6.44 5.33
C LEU A 29 1.85 -6.80 4.30
N GLY A 30 2.07 -5.97 3.28
CA GLY A 30 2.94 -6.28 2.15
C GLY A 30 2.30 -7.21 1.10
N ASP A 31 1.06 -7.66 1.31
CA ASP A 31 0.29 -8.54 0.41
C ASP A 31 -0.68 -7.76 -0.51
N GLY A 32 -0.58 -6.43 -0.52
CA GLY A 32 -1.41 -5.49 -1.28
C GLY A 32 -2.59 -4.94 -0.50
N ALA A 33 -3.46 -4.21 -1.23
CA ALA A 33 -4.66 -3.55 -0.71
C ALA A 33 -5.48 -4.45 0.24
N LEU A 34 -5.62 -4.05 1.52
CA LEU A 34 -6.43 -4.76 2.51
C LEU A 34 -7.86 -5.04 2.02
N ALA A 35 -8.44 -4.15 1.22
CA ALA A 35 -9.75 -4.32 0.60
C ALA A 35 -9.92 -5.65 -0.16
N LYS A 36 -8.83 -6.22 -0.73
CA LYS A 36 -8.86 -7.52 -1.43
C LYS A 36 -9.20 -8.69 -0.51
N HIS A 37 -8.95 -8.54 0.79
CA HIS A 37 -9.24 -9.54 1.80
C HIS A 37 -10.63 -9.35 2.42
N THR A 38 -11.43 -8.42 1.89
CA THR A 38 -12.74 -8.07 2.43
C THR A 38 -13.84 -8.53 1.50
N THR A 39 -14.84 -9.23 2.03
CA THR A 39 -15.98 -9.74 1.28
C THR A 39 -17.21 -8.84 1.33
N HIS A 40 -17.23 -7.85 2.25
CA HIS A 40 -18.42 -7.05 2.57
C HIS A 40 -18.24 -5.53 2.44
N ILE A 41 -17.14 -5.05 1.83
CA ILE A 41 -16.92 -3.62 1.64
C ILE A 41 -17.08 -3.26 0.17
N SER A 42 -18.04 -2.40 -0.14
CA SER A 42 -18.18 -1.83 -1.49
C SER A 42 -17.15 -0.72 -1.72
N SER A 43 -16.62 -0.63 -2.95
CA SER A 43 -15.60 0.35 -3.39
C SER A 43 -15.99 1.82 -3.27
N LEU A 44 -17.22 2.10 -2.86
CA LEU A 44 -17.79 3.43 -2.69
C LEU A 44 -17.70 3.94 -1.24
N ASN A 45 -17.41 3.06 -0.29
CA ASN A 45 -17.25 3.46 1.10
C ASN A 45 -15.81 3.94 1.28
N ASN A 46 -15.64 5.21 1.68
CA ASN A 46 -14.36 5.82 2.11
C ASN A 46 -13.84 5.18 3.42
N SER A 47 -13.88 3.85 3.49
CA SER A 47 -13.49 3.04 4.63
C SER A 47 -12.01 3.24 4.90
N LYS A 48 -11.73 3.58 6.15
CA LYS A 48 -10.40 3.76 6.68
C LYS A 48 -9.94 2.48 7.36
N VAL A 49 -8.63 2.29 7.47
CA VAL A 49 -8.05 1.16 8.22
C VAL A 49 -8.59 1.14 9.65
N SER A 50 -8.75 2.31 10.28
CA SER A 50 -9.30 2.42 11.64
C SER A 50 -10.74 1.89 11.81
N HIS A 51 -11.53 1.84 10.73
CA HIS A 51 -12.91 1.35 10.75
C HIS A 51 -13.00 -0.15 10.44
N PHE A 52 -11.88 -0.82 10.19
CA PHE A 52 -11.87 -2.17 9.69
C PHE A 52 -11.96 -3.21 10.81
N LEU A 53 -13.02 -4.02 10.79
CA LEU A 53 -13.13 -5.24 11.61
C LEU A 53 -12.28 -6.34 10.95
N VAL A 54 -11.22 -6.75 11.64
CA VAL A 54 -10.19 -7.65 11.14
C VAL A 54 -10.75 -9.04 10.78
N PRO A 55 -10.58 -9.54 9.52
CA PRO A 55 -10.85 -10.92 9.16
C PRO A 55 -10.02 -11.86 10.03
N LEU A 56 -10.65 -12.90 10.57
CA LEU A 56 -10.02 -13.87 11.47
C LEU A 56 -8.68 -14.42 10.94
N LEU A 57 -8.56 -14.56 9.62
CA LEU A 57 -7.35 -15.06 8.95
C LEU A 57 -6.16 -14.10 9.02
N LEU A 58 -6.40 -12.79 9.14
CA LEU A 58 -5.35 -11.76 9.19
C LEU A 58 -4.89 -11.45 10.62
N ILE A 59 -5.62 -11.92 11.65
CA ILE A 59 -5.31 -11.65 13.07
C ILE A 59 -3.86 -12.03 13.42
N PRO A 60 -3.32 -13.20 13.04
CA PRO A 60 -1.94 -13.55 13.39
C PRO A 60 -0.91 -12.59 12.76
N GLN A 61 -1.11 -12.16 11.52
CA GLN A 61 -0.21 -11.22 10.85
C GLN A 61 -0.26 -9.84 11.52
N ILE A 62 -1.45 -9.41 11.90
CA ILE A 62 -1.68 -8.12 12.55
C ILE A 62 -1.07 -8.07 13.94
N LEU A 63 -1.27 -9.13 14.75
CA LEU A 63 -0.70 -9.22 16.08
C LEU A 63 0.84 -9.29 16.06
N ASN A 64 1.43 -9.84 15.01
CA ASN A 64 2.88 -9.88 14.83
C ASN A 64 3.45 -8.60 14.22
N THR A 65 2.61 -7.68 13.76
CA THR A 65 3.06 -6.41 13.17
C THR A 65 3.26 -5.38 14.28
N ASN A 66 4.47 -4.85 14.39
CA ASN A 66 4.79 -3.80 15.36
C ASN A 66 4.22 -2.46 14.89
N PHE A 67 3.05 -2.08 15.41
CA PHE A 67 2.45 -0.77 15.16
C PHE A 67 2.94 0.26 16.17
N GLN A 68 3.52 1.36 15.68
CA GLN A 68 3.71 2.56 16.50
C GLN A 68 2.50 3.47 16.30
N TYR A 69 1.41 3.16 17.01
CA TYR A 69 0.23 4.01 16.98
C TYR A 69 0.57 5.40 17.52
N GLN A 70 0.25 6.44 16.73
CA GLN A 70 0.45 7.83 17.10
C GLN A 70 -0.82 8.61 16.76
N GLU A 71 -1.60 8.92 17.80
CA GLU A 71 -2.83 9.68 17.66
C GLU A 71 -2.53 11.08 17.10
N GLY A 72 -3.34 11.53 16.13
CA GLY A 72 -3.18 12.85 15.50
C GLY A 72 -2.09 12.94 14.42
N LEU A 73 -1.27 11.89 14.22
CA LEU A 73 -0.33 11.83 13.11
C LEU A 73 -0.97 11.15 11.89
N GLU A 74 -0.89 11.81 10.73
CA GLU A 74 -1.44 11.26 9.49
C GLU A 74 -0.63 10.04 9.02
N ASP A 75 -1.33 9.07 8.42
CA ASP A 75 -0.69 7.97 7.72
C ASP A 75 0.10 8.48 6.51
N SER A 76 1.24 7.86 6.21
CA SER A 76 2.15 8.35 5.17
C SER A 76 2.48 7.28 4.13
N ALA A 77 2.47 7.68 2.85
CA ALA A 77 2.88 6.84 1.74
C ALA A 77 4.41 6.86 1.59
N ILE A 78 5.03 5.69 1.66
CA ILE A 78 6.48 5.48 1.49
C ILE A 78 6.72 4.82 0.14
N TRP A 79 7.52 5.48 -0.69
CA TRP A 79 7.93 4.97 -1.99
C TRP A 79 9.07 3.94 -1.86
N LYS A 80 8.76 2.64 -1.99
CA LYS A 80 9.72 1.52 -1.85
C LYS A 80 10.96 1.61 -2.77
N PRO A 81 10.86 2.07 -4.03
CA PRO A 81 11.98 2.08 -4.98
C PRO A 81 13.11 3.04 -4.62
N ASN A 82 12.89 3.95 -3.67
CA ASN A 82 13.89 4.87 -3.21
C ASN A 82 14.16 4.66 -1.71
N GLU A 83 15.43 4.68 -1.30
CA GLU A 83 15.84 4.59 0.11
C GLU A 83 15.28 5.72 0.97
N GLN A 84 15.08 6.91 0.39
CA GLN A 84 14.47 8.04 1.11
C GLN A 84 12.94 7.96 1.17
N GLY A 85 12.30 6.95 0.56
CA GLY A 85 10.84 6.81 0.59
C GLY A 85 10.08 7.88 -0.20
N SER A 86 10.78 8.75 -0.94
CA SER A 86 10.17 9.85 -1.69
C SER A 86 9.85 9.46 -3.13
N PHE A 87 8.60 9.72 -3.54
CA PHE A 87 8.15 9.49 -4.91
C PHE A 87 8.69 10.56 -5.86
N SER A 88 9.20 10.12 -7.01
CA SER A 88 9.51 11.00 -8.14
C SER A 88 9.19 10.36 -9.47
N CYS A 89 8.85 11.16 -10.49
CA CYS A 89 8.65 10.66 -11.85
C CYS A 89 9.88 9.91 -12.40
N ALA A 90 11.09 10.31 -12.00
CA ALA A 90 12.33 9.64 -12.38
C ALA A 90 12.39 8.22 -11.78
N SER A 91 12.19 8.09 -10.46
CA SER A 91 12.17 6.79 -9.79
C SER A 91 11.05 5.86 -10.28
N ALA A 92 9.89 6.41 -10.65
CA ALA A 92 8.81 5.64 -11.29
C ALA A 92 9.21 5.17 -12.70
N ARG A 93 9.90 6.01 -13.47
CA ARG A 93 10.40 5.66 -14.81
C ARG A 93 11.43 4.54 -14.75
N ASP A 94 12.30 4.56 -13.75
CA ASP A 94 13.33 3.52 -13.55
C ASP A 94 12.74 2.12 -13.35
N ILE A 95 11.57 2.01 -12.72
CA ILE A 95 10.86 0.73 -12.57
C ILE A 95 10.47 0.18 -13.94
N PHE A 96 9.93 1.03 -14.81
CA PHE A 96 9.52 0.61 -16.16
C PHE A 96 10.73 0.26 -17.03
N THR A 97 11.83 1.01 -16.93
CA THR A 97 13.04 0.75 -17.73
C THR A 97 13.80 -0.49 -17.26
N ARG A 98 13.84 -0.77 -15.94
CA ARG A 98 14.42 -2.01 -15.39
C ARG A 98 13.64 -3.25 -15.82
N LYS A 99 12.30 -3.21 -15.81
CA LYS A 99 11.46 -4.32 -16.29
C LYS A 99 11.74 -4.66 -17.76
N ILE A 100 11.95 -3.65 -18.62
CA ILE A 100 12.29 -3.86 -20.04
C ILE A 100 13.66 -4.52 -20.21
N LYS A 101 14.64 -4.22 -19.35
CA LYS A 101 15.97 -4.86 -19.37
C LYS A 101 15.98 -6.31 -18.88
N MET A 102 15.04 -6.69 -18.00
CA MET A 102 14.93 -8.04 -17.44
C MET A 102 14.09 -9.02 -18.28
N SER A 103 13.46 -8.56 -19.36
CA SER A 103 12.87 -9.43 -20.37
C SER A 103 13.86 -9.64 -21.52
N PRO A 104 14.72 -10.69 -21.48
CA PRO A 104 15.46 -11.10 -22.65
C PRO A 104 14.48 -11.62 -23.70
N ILE A 105 14.76 -11.23 -24.94
CA ILE A 105 14.09 -11.66 -26.16
C ILE A 105 14.06 -13.20 -26.17
N LEU A 106 12.87 -13.77 -26.13
CA LEU A 106 12.57 -15.11 -26.65
C LEU A 106 11.98 -14.93 -28.04
#